data_AF-A0A3B8HE61-F1
#
_entry.id   AF-A0A3B8HE61-F1
#
_cell.length_a   1.000
_cell.length_b   1.000
_cell.length_c   1.000
_cell.angle_alpha   90.00
_cell.angle_beta   90.00
_cell.angle_gamma   90.00
#
_symmetry.space_group_name_H-M   'P 1'
#
loop_
_entity.id
_entity.type
_entity.pdbx_description
1 polymer ?
#
loop_
_entity_poly.entity_id
_entity_poly.type
_entity_poly.pdbx_seq_one_letter_code
_entity_poly.pdbx_strand_id
1 'polypeptide(L)' 'GATGSGKSTSLAAMLNEINREKPVHIVTLEDPVEFVHRSVKATFNQRELGVDFDTFANG' A
#
# COMPACT_ATOMS: atom_id res chain seq x y z
N GLY A 1 -4.60 16.17 3.95
CA GLY A 1 -3.49 17.15 3.86
C GLY A 1 -3.13 17.38 2.40
N ALA A 2 -2.60 18.56 2.07
CA ALA A 2 -2.31 18.97 0.69
C ALA A 2 -1.39 17.99 -0.07
N THR A 3 -1.42 18.01 -1.39
CA THR A 3 -0.47 17.28 -2.24
C THR A 3 0.97 17.66 -1.87
N GLY A 4 1.89 16.68 -1.82
CA GLY A 4 3.28 16.91 -1.42
C GLY A 4 3.53 17.05 0.09
N SER A 5 2.50 16.94 0.95
CA SER A 5 2.68 17.05 2.40
C SER A 5 3.24 15.78 3.09
N GLY A 6 3.87 14.86 2.34
CA GLY A 6 4.50 13.65 2.88
C GLY A 6 3.57 12.53 3.37
N LYS A 7 2.26 12.59 3.07
CA LYS A 7 1.28 11.60 3.54
C LYS A 7 1.64 10.17 3.12
N SER A 8 1.92 9.98 1.84
CA SER A 8 2.28 8.67 1.29
C SER A 8 3.59 8.15 1.90
N THR A 9 4.56 9.02 2.14
CA THR A 9 5.82 8.67 2.80
C THR A 9 5.58 8.19 4.23
N SER A 10 4.75 8.89 5.01
CA SER A 10 4.40 8.46 6.37
C SER A 10 3.62 7.14 6.37
N LEU A 11 2.70 6.94 5.43
CA LEU A 11 1.96 5.68 5.30
C LEU A 11 2.87 4.52 4.92
N ALA A 12 3.78 4.71 3.96
CA ALA A 12 4.78 3.72 3.57
C ALA A 12 5.68 3.33 4.75
N ALA A 13 6.10 4.30 5.57
CA ALA A 13 6.87 4.02 6.78
C ALA A 13 6.08 3.16 7.79
N MET A 14 4.79 3.48 8.02
CA MET A 14 3.92 2.69 8.90
C MET A 14 3.69 1.26 8.37
N LEU A 15 3.43 1.10 7.07
CA LEU A 15 3.25 -0.22 6.46
C LEU A 15 4.53 -1.06 6.54
N ASN A 16 5.70 -0.44 6.37
CA ASN A 16 6.99 -1.12 6.54
C ASN A 16 7.21 -1.60 7.99
N GLU A 17 6.79 -0.84 9.00
CA GLU A 17 6.85 -1.28 10.40
C GLU A 17 5.95 -2.50 10.63
N ILE A 18 4.69 -2.43 10.19
CA ILE A 18 3.75 -3.56 10.29
C ILE A 18 4.32 -4.80 9.59
N ASN A 19 4.93 -4.63 8.41
CA ASN A 19 5.56 -5.71 7.66
C ASN A 19 6.71 -6.40 8.41
N ARG A 20 7.39 -5.71 9.32
CA ARG A 20 8.49 -6.26 10.12
C ARG A 20 7.98 -6.92 11.39
N GLU A 21 6.92 -6.38 11.99
CA GLU A 21 6.45 -6.81 13.30
C GLU A 21 5.36 -7.89 13.25
N LYS A 22 4.48 -7.87 12.25
CA LYS A 22 3.22 -8.64 12.27
C LYS A 22 3.08 -9.60 11.08
N PRO A 23 2.73 -10.88 11.31
CA PRO A 23 2.48 -11.84 10.24
C PRO A 23 1.04 -11.72 9.72
N VAL A 24 0.75 -10.62 9.02
CA VAL A 24 -0.58 -10.31 8.48
C VAL A 24 -0.55 -10.23 6.96
N HIS A 25 -1.71 -10.29 6.32
CA HIS A 25 -1.84 -10.01 4.89
C HIS A 25 -2.32 -8.57 4.69
N ILE A 26 -1.51 -7.77 4.01
CA ILE A 26 -1.80 -6.36 3.73
C ILE A 26 -2.24 -6.24 2.26
N VAL A 27 -3.39 -5.62 2.04
CA VAL A 27 -3.91 -5.29 0.71
C VAL A 27 -3.96 -3.77 0.57
N THR A 28 -3.40 -3.24 -0.52
CA THR A 28 -3.51 -1.81 -0.86
C THR A 28 -4.21 -1.65 -2.21
N LEU A 29 -5.04 -0.61 -2.31
CA LEU A 29 -5.66 -0.15 -3.55
C LEU A 29 -5.15 1.26 -3.81
N GLU A 30 -4.42 1.47 -4.90
CA GLU A 30 -3.68 2.71 -5.17
C GLU A 30 -3.93 3.19 -6.61
N ASP A 31 -3.69 4.48 -6.89
CA ASP A 31 -3.86 5.12 -8.21
C ASP A 31 -2.81 6.23 -8.41
N PRO A 32 -1.64 5.92 -9.01
CA PRO A 32 -1.04 4.59 -9.18
C PRO A 32 -0.34 4.11 -7.89
N VAL A 33 0.27 2.93 -7.90
CA VAL A 33 1.12 2.47 -6.77
C VAL A 33 2.36 3.37 -6.65
N GLU A 34 2.54 4.02 -5.49
CA GLU A 34 3.66 4.96 -5.27
C GLU A 34 4.92 4.28 -4.70
N PHE A 35 4.75 3.29 -3.82
CA PHE A 35 5.84 2.59 -3.13
C PHE A 35 5.65 1.08 -3.18
N VAL A 36 6.64 0.34 -3.67
CA VAL A 36 6.59 -1.13 -3.71
C VAL A 36 7.11 -1.72 -2.39
N HIS A 37 6.23 -2.41 -1.67
CA HIS A 37 6.54 -3.10 -0.41
C HIS A 37 6.79 -4.59 -0.67
N ARG A 38 8.03 -5.03 -0.42
CA ARG A 38 8.36 -6.46 -0.48
C ARG A 38 7.89 -7.18 0.79
N SER A 39 7.38 -8.39 0.64
CA SER A 39 6.97 -9.22 1.78
C SER A 39 8.18 -9.57 2.66
N VAL A 40 8.04 -9.41 3.98
CA VAL A 40 9.07 -9.77 4.99
C VAL A 40 8.46 -10.70 6.03
N LYS A 41 7.69 -10.15 6.98
CA LYS A 41 6.89 -10.94 7.93
C LYS A 41 5.42 -10.89 7.54
N ALA A 42 4.94 -9.73 7.10
CA ALA A 42 3.66 -9.62 6.41
C ALA A 42 3.81 -10.00 4.93
N THR A 43 2.69 -10.35 4.31
CA THR A 43 2.58 -10.49 2.85
C THR A 43 1.81 -9.30 2.28
N PHE A 44 2.16 -8.90 1.06
CA PHE A 44 1.53 -7.76 0.38
C PHE A 44 0.81 -8.18 -0.90
N ASN A 45 -0.37 -7.62 -1.13
CA ASN A 45 -1.03 -7.56 -2.42
C ASN A 45 -1.33 -6.08 -2.72
N GLN A 46 -0.51 -5.47 -3.56
CA GLN A 46 -0.68 -4.07 -3.96
C GLN A 46 -1.37 -4.06 -5.32
N ARG A 47 -2.50 -3.37 -5.41
CA ARG A 47 -3.32 -3.31 -6.63
C ARG A 47 -3.41 -1.88 -7.11
N GLU A 48 -3.24 -1.69 -8.41
CA GLU A 48 -3.31 -0.41 -9.10
C GLU A 48 -4.64 -0.24 -9.86
N LEU A 49 -5.27 0.92 -9.71
CA LEU A 49 -6.50 1.28 -10.42
C LEU A 49 -6.23 1.33 -11.93
N GLY A 50 -7.10 0.67 -12.70
CA GLY A 50 -6.99 0.57 -14.16
C GLY A 50 -6.03 -0.52 -14.64
N VAL A 51 -5.27 -1.16 -13.75
CA VAL A 51 -4.39 -2.30 -14.07
C VAL A 51 -4.92 -3.58 -13.42
N ASP A 52 -5.15 -3.55 -12.11
CA ASP A 52 -5.56 -4.71 -11.31
C ASP A 52 -7.04 -4.68 -10.91
N PHE A 53 -7.69 -3.51 -10.96
CA PHE A 53 -9.11 -3.33 -10.68
C PHE A 53 -9.69 -2.08 -11.35
N ASP A 54 -11.01 -2.07 -11.58
CA ASP A 54 -11.65 -1.03 -12.41
C ASP A 54 -12.15 0.19 -11.60
N THR A 55 -12.53 -0.02 -10.34
CA THR A 55 -13.03 1.04 -9.43
C THR A 55 -12.74 0.68 -7.98
N PHE A 56 -12.50 1.68 -7.12
CA PHE A 56 -12.24 1.43 -5.69
C PHE A 56 -13.35 0.65 -4.96
N ALA A 57 -14.60 0.72 -5.43
CA ALA A 57 -15.71 -0.03 -4.83
C ALA A 57 -15.65 -1.54 -5.11
N ASN A 58 -15.00 -1.95 -6.22
CA ASN A 58 -14.83 -3.35 -6.64
C ASN A 58 -13.37 -3.83 -6.53
N GLY A 59 -12.51 -3.01 -5.91
CA GLY A 59 -11.11 -3.31 -5.66
C GLY A 59 -10.93 -4.22 -4.46
#